data_AF-A0A2A5YA34-F1
#
_entry.id   AF-A0A2A5YA34-F1
#
_cell.length_a   1.000
_cell.length_b   1.000
_cell.length_c   1.000
_cell.angle_alpha   90.00
_cell.angle_beta   90.00
_cell.angle_gamma   90.00
#
_symmetry.space_group_name_H-M   'P 1'
#
loop_
_entity.id
_entity.type
_entity.pdbx_description
1 polymer ?
#
loop_
_entity_poly.entity_id
_entity_poly.type
_entity_poly.pdbx_seq_one_letter_code
_entity_poly.pdbx_strand_id
1 'polypeptide(L)'
;MMNFRPLFWPTFVALPALLVLLWLGTWQLQRLEWKNQLIEDFESRATSAPIDLPVGAVGPEMEFRRLELTGSFDHAREVFMTGRTYEGNAGFHIITPFTLNDGRIILVNRGWVSESYREQEKREFTLVEGEVTVPAILRFPGKKGYFVPENEPENGFWFTVVPSQIVAHLGLGERAETGIYAATVRTSDTIELPIAARTETNLRNSHLGYAITWYGIACALIGVYLAFHHQAGRLRFGRGGA
;
A
#
# COMPACT_ATOMS: atom_id res chain seq x y z
N MET A 1 43.60 33.62 -10.66
CA MET A 1 42.23 34.06 -11.04
C MET A 1 41.66 33.08 -12.07
N MET A 2 40.40 32.68 -11.92
CA MET A 2 39.70 31.83 -12.89
C MET A 2 39.13 32.71 -14.00
N ASN A 3 39.52 32.47 -15.26
CA ASN A 3 38.96 33.16 -16.41
C ASN A 3 37.99 32.19 -17.13
N PHE A 4 36.70 32.50 -17.11
CA PHE A 4 35.64 31.67 -17.69
C PHE A 4 34.79 32.46 -18.70
N ARG A 5 34.72 31.96 -19.93
CA ARG A 5 34.02 32.59 -21.06
C ARG A 5 33.06 31.57 -21.72
N PRO A 6 31.88 31.31 -21.13
CA PRO A 6 30.98 30.27 -21.60
C PRO A 6 30.49 30.50 -23.04
N LEU A 7 30.31 29.41 -23.79
CA LEU A 7 29.74 29.42 -25.13
C LEU A 7 28.22 29.37 -25.05
N PHE A 8 27.56 30.28 -25.77
CA PHE A 8 26.10 30.47 -25.70
C PHE A 8 25.30 29.17 -25.90
N TRP A 9 25.53 28.43 -26.98
CA TRP A 9 24.75 27.24 -27.31
C TRP A 9 24.90 26.08 -26.30
N PRO A 10 26.13 25.66 -25.91
CA PRO A 10 26.32 24.71 -24.83
C PRO A 10 25.67 25.16 -23.52
N THR A 11 25.77 26.44 -23.15
CA THR A 11 25.13 26.96 -21.93
C THR A 11 23.60 26.91 -22.03
N PHE A 12 23.04 27.27 -23.19
CA PHE A 12 21.60 27.30 -23.44
C PHE A 12 20.97 25.90 -23.32
N VAL A 13 21.70 24.83 -23.65
CA VAL A 13 21.21 23.45 -23.51
C VAL A 13 21.55 22.88 -22.12
N ALA A 14 22.79 23.07 -21.65
CA ALA A 14 23.25 22.47 -20.40
C ALA A 14 22.55 23.05 -19.18
N LEU A 15 22.20 24.34 -19.18
CA LEU A 15 21.56 24.99 -18.03
C LEU A 15 20.14 24.45 -17.77
N PRO A 16 19.20 24.42 -18.74
CA PRO A 16 17.90 23.81 -18.54
C PRO A 16 18.00 22.32 -18.20
N ALA A 17 18.88 21.57 -18.86
CA ALA A 17 19.10 20.16 -18.56
C ALA A 17 19.56 19.95 -17.11
N LEU A 18 20.50 20.77 -16.63
CA LEU A 18 20.97 20.73 -15.25
C LEU A 18 19.83 21.04 -14.27
N LEU A 19 19.03 22.06 -14.54
CA LEU A 19 17.88 22.41 -13.69
C LEU A 19 16.87 21.27 -13.60
N VAL A 20 16.57 20.61 -14.72
CA VAL A 20 15.67 19.45 -14.75
C VAL A 20 16.26 18.26 -13.96
N LEU A 21 17.56 17.97 -14.12
CA LEU A 21 18.22 16.88 -13.40
C LEU A 21 18.22 17.11 -11.88
N LEU A 22 18.52 18.34 -11.45
CA LEU A 22 18.48 18.71 -10.03
C LEU A 22 17.05 18.63 -9.49
N TRP A 23 16.06 19.13 -10.25
CA TRP A 23 14.66 19.04 -9.88
C TRP A 23 14.19 17.59 -9.74
N LEU A 24 14.53 16.72 -10.69
CA LEU A 24 14.23 15.28 -10.63
C LEU A 24 14.90 14.60 -9.43
N GLY A 25 16.17 14.91 -9.16
CA GLY A 25 16.87 14.40 -7.98
C GLY A 25 16.19 14.80 -6.67
N THR A 26 15.82 16.07 -6.54
CA THR A 26 15.13 16.59 -5.35
C THR A 26 13.73 15.99 -5.21
N TRP A 27 13.00 15.87 -6.32
CA TRP A 27 11.69 15.24 -6.33
C TRP A 27 11.76 13.77 -5.88
N GLN A 28 12.78 13.02 -6.31
CA GLN A 28 12.97 11.63 -5.86
C GLN A 28 13.23 11.55 -4.35
N LEU A 29 13.99 12.48 -3.77
CA LEU A 29 14.19 12.52 -2.30
C LEU A 29 12.90 12.88 -1.54
N GLN A 30 12.13 13.85 -2.04
CA GLN A 30 10.82 14.16 -1.46
C GLN A 30 9.87 12.97 -1.53
N ARG A 31 9.88 12.23 -2.65
CA ARG A 31 9.07 11.04 -2.84
C ARG A 31 9.51 9.88 -1.95
N LEU A 32 10.81 9.73 -1.74
CA LEU A 32 11.39 8.78 -0.79
C LEU A 32 10.86 9.03 0.61
N GLU A 33 10.99 10.28 1.08
CA GLU A 33 10.59 10.68 2.43
C GLU A 33 9.09 10.51 2.65
N TRP A 34 8.29 11.00 1.71
CA TRP A 34 6.84 10.80 1.72
C TRP A 34 6.48 9.31 1.83
N LYS A 35 7.12 8.44 1.04
CA LYS A 35 6.85 7.00 1.07
C LYS A 35 7.28 6.37 2.39
N ASN A 36 8.39 6.81 2.98
CA ASN A 36 8.85 6.32 4.29
C ASN A 36 7.87 6.69 5.39
N GLN A 37 7.38 7.93 5.42
CA GLN A 37 6.37 8.37 6.39
C GLN A 37 5.09 7.54 6.30
N LEU A 38 4.63 7.22 5.08
CA LEU A 38 3.47 6.34 4.88
C LEU A 38 3.70 4.92 5.43
N ILE A 39 4.91 4.38 5.28
CA ILE A 39 5.27 3.05 5.79
C ILE A 39 5.35 3.09 7.32
N GLU A 40 5.98 4.11 7.89
CA GLU A 40 6.11 4.28 9.34
C GLU A 40 4.73 4.48 10.02
N ASP A 41 3.85 5.28 9.42
CA ASP A 41 2.47 5.44 9.87
C ASP A 41 1.70 4.11 9.82
N PHE A 42 1.87 3.33 8.77
CA PHE A 42 1.26 2.00 8.65
C PHE A 42 1.78 1.06 9.73
N GLU A 43 3.11 0.90 9.83
CA GLU A 43 3.75 -0.04 10.75
C GLU A 43 3.45 0.32 12.21
N SER A 44 3.52 1.60 12.58
CA SER A 44 3.21 2.06 13.94
C SER A 44 1.75 1.78 14.32
N ARG A 45 0.78 1.92 13.40
CA ARG A 45 -0.64 1.64 13.66
C ARG A 45 -0.96 0.14 13.65
N ALA A 46 -0.32 -0.63 12.77
CA ALA A 46 -0.54 -2.07 12.64
C ALA A 46 0.10 -2.87 13.79
N THR A 47 1.15 -2.34 14.41
CA THR A 47 1.89 -2.99 15.51
C THR A 47 1.55 -2.47 16.90
N SER A 48 0.84 -1.34 17.02
CA SER A 48 0.41 -0.81 18.34
C SER A 48 -0.63 -1.70 19.01
N ALA A 49 -0.67 -1.66 20.35
CA ALA A 49 -1.51 -2.52 21.21
C ALA A 49 -2.97 -2.57 20.72
N PRO A 50 -3.58 -3.75 20.54
CA PRO A 50 -4.91 -3.85 19.94
C PRO A 50 -5.96 -3.04 20.72
N ILE A 51 -6.97 -2.56 20.01
CA ILE A 51 -8.18 -1.97 20.58
C ILE A 51 -9.41 -2.78 20.18
N ASP A 52 -10.50 -2.65 20.93
CA ASP A 52 -11.81 -3.14 20.50
C ASP A 52 -12.32 -2.37 19.28
N LEU A 53 -13.36 -2.90 18.64
CA LEU A 53 -14.05 -2.20 17.57
C LEU A 53 -14.61 -0.85 18.07
N PRO A 54 -14.13 0.30 17.54
CA PRO A 54 -14.56 1.61 17.98
C PRO A 54 -16.08 1.80 17.82
N VAL A 55 -16.66 2.64 18.66
CA VAL A 55 -18.09 2.96 18.62
C VAL A 55 -18.30 4.22 17.79
N GLY A 56 -19.14 4.12 16.76
CA GLY A 56 -19.49 5.24 15.89
C GLY A 56 -18.49 5.49 14.75
N ALA A 57 -18.65 6.63 14.08
CA ALA A 57 -17.82 6.97 12.93
C ALA A 57 -16.37 7.28 13.34
N VAL A 58 -15.42 6.71 12.60
CA VAL A 58 -13.98 6.90 12.79
C VAL A 58 -13.37 7.71 11.65
N GLY A 59 -12.31 8.47 11.95
CA GLY A 59 -11.57 9.25 10.97
C GLY A 59 -10.44 8.47 10.28
N PRO A 60 -9.86 9.02 9.19
CA PRO A 60 -8.79 8.39 8.41
C PRO A 60 -7.55 7.97 9.20
N GLU A 61 -7.29 8.60 10.36
CA GLU A 61 -6.23 8.25 11.29
C GLU A 61 -6.36 6.82 11.84
N MET A 62 -7.55 6.23 11.78
CA MET A 62 -7.82 4.86 12.23
C MET A 62 -7.51 3.79 11.16
N GLU A 63 -7.23 4.17 9.91
CA GLU A 63 -6.81 3.20 8.89
C GLU A 63 -5.57 2.45 9.38
N PHE A 64 -5.60 1.12 9.25
CA PHE A 64 -4.57 0.18 9.70
C PHE A 64 -4.43 0.02 11.21
N ARG A 65 -5.34 0.60 12.01
CA ARG A 65 -5.30 0.40 13.46
C ARG A 65 -5.54 -1.06 13.82
N ARG A 66 -4.66 -1.62 14.66
CA ARG A 66 -4.80 -2.99 15.16
C ARG A 66 -6.05 -3.15 16.02
N LEU A 67 -6.86 -4.12 15.64
CA LEU A 67 -8.08 -4.52 16.32
C LEU A 67 -7.91 -5.91 16.94
N GLU A 68 -8.63 -6.14 18.03
CA GLU A 68 -8.89 -7.47 18.58
C GLU A 68 -10.41 -7.67 18.63
N LEU A 69 -10.91 -8.60 17.83
CA LEU A 69 -12.34 -8.83 17.67
C LEU A 69 -12.73 -10.13 18.33
N THR A 70 -13.61 -10.08 19.34
CA THR A 70 -14.12 -11.27 20.02
C THR A 70 -15.60 -11.48 19.71
N GLY A 71 -15.93 -12.68 19.25
CA GLY A 71 -17.25 -12.99 18.70
C GLY A 71 -17.26 -14.26 17.85
N SER A 72 -18.22 -14.38 16.94
CA SER A 72 -18.39 -15.56 16.11
C SER A 72 -18.56 -15.22 14.63
N PHE A 73 -18.03 -16.09 13.76
CA PHE A 73 -18.18 -15.98 12.32
C PHE A 73 -19.52 -16.53 11.85
N ASP A 74 -20.16 -15.83 10.92
CA ASP A 74 -21.30 -16.34 10.14
C ASP A 74 -20.81 -16.87 8.79
N HIS A 75 -20.27 -18.09 8.81
CA HIS A 75 -19.72 -18.72 7.61
C HIS A 75 -20.77 -18.96 6.52
N ALA A 76 -22.06 -19.05 6.86
CA ALA A 76 -23.13 -19.25 5.88
C ALA A 76 -23.33 -18.05 4.94
N ARG A 77 -22.81 -16.87 5.30
CA ARG A 77 -22.97 -15.61 4.55
C ARG A 77 -21.64 -15.02 4.09
N GLU A 78 -20.62 -15.85 3.89
CA GLU A 78 -19.35 -15.36 3.33
C GLU A 78 -19.49 -14.95 1.85
N VAL A 79 -18.65 -13.99 1.42
CA VAL A 79 -18.55 -13.56 0.03
C VAL A 79 -17.10 -13.59 -0.45
N PHE A 80 -16.91 -13.74 -1.76
CA PHE A 80 -15.60 -13.89 -2.38
C PHE A 80 -15.23 -12.65 -3.17
N MET A 81 -14.10 -12.04 -2.80
CA MET A 81 -13.47 -11.01 -3.62
C MET A 81 -12.74 -11.67 -4.78
N THR A 82 -13.16 -11.39 -6.01
CA THR A 82 -12.51 -11.86 -7.24
C THR A 82 -11.27 -11.04 -7.59
N GLY A 83 -10.48 -11.57 -8.54
CA GLY A 83 -9.30 -10.89 -9.06
C GLY A 83 -8.17 -10.72 -8.04
N ARG A 84 -8.06 -11.64 -7.06
CA ARG A 84 -6.99 -11.62 -6.07
C ARG A 84 -5.89 -12.57 -6.47
N THR A 85 -4.65 -12.17 -6.21
CA THR A 85 -3.48 -12.99 -6.51
C THR A 85 -2.59 -13.10 -5.29
N TYR A 86 -2.07 -14.28 -5.05
CA TYR A 86 -1.02 -14.53 -4.06
C TYR A 86 0.12 -15.30 -4.72
N GLU A 87 1.33 -14.73 -4.67
CA GLU A 87 2.55 -15.32 -5.27
C GLU A 87 2.37 -15.76 -6.75
N GLY A 88 1.66 -14.95 -7.54
CA GLY A 88 1.41 -15.20 -8.96
C GLY A 88 0.23 -16.15 -9.24
N ASN A 89 -0.40 -16.72 -8.22
CA ASN A 89 -1.55 -17.61 -8.37
C ASN A 89 -2.86 -16.83 -8.20
N ALA A 90 -3.83 -17.08 -9.07
CA ALA A 90 -5.17 -16.52 -8.97
C ALA A 90 -5.96 -17.18 -7.82
N GLY A 91 -6.83 -16.39 -7.18
CA GLY A 91 -7.69 -16.84 -6.11
C GLY A 91 -8.62 -15.73 -5.60
N PHE A 92 -9.07 -15.88 -4.37
CA PHE A 92 -10.10 -15.05 -3.77
C PHE A 92 -9.71 -14.58 -2.39
N HIS A 93 -10.18 -13.40 -1.98
CA HIS A 93 -10.27 -13.13 -0.55
C HIS A 93 -11.64 -13.51 -0.04
N ILE A 94 -11.70 -14.14 1.12
CA ILE A 94 -12.96 -14.48 1.78
C ILE A 94 -13.31 -13.37 2.76
N ILE A 95 -14.49 -12.78 2.58
CA ILE A 95 -15.08 -11.82 3.51
C ILE A 95 -16.21 -12.53 4.23
N THR A 96 -16.13 -12.62 5.56
CA THR A 96 -17.15 -13.29 6.37
C THR A 96 -17.71 -12.30 7.39
N PRO A 97 -19.04 -12.21 7.56
CA PRO A 97 -19.63 -11.45 8.65
C PRO A 97 -19.20 -12.02 10.00
N PHE A 98 -18.91 -11.14 10.95
CA PHE A 98 -18.47 -11.48 12.29
C PHE A 98 -19.34 -10.74 13.30
N THR A 99 -20.03 -11.49 14.15
CA THR A 99 -20.90 -10.94 15.20
C THR A 99 -20.10 -10.84 16.48
N LEU A 100 -19.90 -9.61 16.97
CA LEU A 100 -19.23 -9.33 18.22
C LEU A 100 -20.13 -9.71 19.42
N ASN A 101 -19.52 -9.87 20.59
CA ASN A 101 -20.24 -10.18 21.83
C ASN A 101 -21.25 -9.10 22.26
N ASP A 102 -21.09 -7.86 21.79
CA ASP A 102 -22.05 -6.77 22.00
C ASP A 102 -23.20 -6.75 20.96
N GLY A 103 -23.20 -7.70 20.03
CA GLY A 103 -24.22 -7.86 19.00
C GLY A 103 -24.05 -6.99 17.75
N ARG A 104 -22.97 -6.20 17.66
CA ARG A 104 -22.59 -5.53 16.41
C ARG A 104 -22.04 -6.53 15.40
N ILE A 105 -22.13 -6.21 14.12
CA ILE A 105 -21.63 -7.04 13.03
C ILE A 105 -20.56 -6.27 12.26
N ILE A 106 -19.42 -6.88 12.00
CA ILE A 106 -18.38 -6.35 11.12
C ILE A 106 -18.02 -7.36 10.04
N LEU A 107 -17.73 -6.89 8.83
CA LEU A 107 -17.16 -7.74 7.80
C LEU A 107 -15.67 -7.97 8.07
N VAL A 108 -15.26 -9.23 8.09
CA VAL A 108 -13.86 -9.60 8.28
C VAL A 108 -13.33 -10.23 7.00
N ASN A 109 -12.37 -9.56 6.36
CA ASN A 109 -11.55 -10.17 5.34
C ASN A 109 -10.58 -11.15 6.00
N ARG A 110 -10.83 -12.44 5.81
CA ARG A 110 -10.09 -13.54 6.43
C ARG A 110 -8.76 -13.83 5.73
N GLY A 111 -8.60 -13.38 4.49
CA GLY A 111 -7.40 -13.61 3.69
C GLY A 111 -7.67 -14.36 2.39
N TRP A 112 -6.59 -14.75 1.72
CA TRP A 112 -6.59 -15.33 0.39
C TRP A 112 -6.76 -16.87 0.39
N VAL A 113 -7.49 -17.40 -0.58
CA VAL A 113 -7.55 -18.83 -0.91
C VAL A 113 -7.41 -19.02 -2.42
N SER A 114 -6.85 -20.14 -2.86
CA SER A 114 -6.84 -20.53 -4.27
C SER A 114 -8.24 -20.95 -4.75
N GLU A 115 -8.42 -21.05 -6.07
CA GLU A 115 -9.68 -21.55 -6.66
C GLU A 115 -10.09 -22.91 -6.10
N SER A 116 -9.13 -23.81 -5.85
CA SER A 116 -9.40 -25.13 -5.28
C SER A 116 -10.01 -25.11 -3.87
N TYR A 117 -9.84 -24.01 -3.13
CA TYR A 117 -10.36 -23.82 -1.77
C TYR A 117 -11.47 -22.77 -1.72
N ARG A 118 -12.05 -22.40 -2.87
CA ARG A 118 -13.18 -21.47 -2.92
C ARG A 118 -14.40 -22.05 -2.19
N GLU A 119 -14.81 -23.25 -2.56
CA GLU A 119 -15.92 -24.01 -1.96
C GLU A 119 -15.62 -24.37 -0.50
N GLN A 120 -16.59 -24.17 0.39
CA GLN A 120 -16.43 -24.37 1.84
C GLN A 120 -16.11 -25.83 2.20
N GLU A 121 -16.71 -26.77 1.49
CA GLU A 121 -16.56 -28.22 1.67
C GLU A 121 -15.10 -28.67 1.48
N LYS A 122 -14.33 -27.92 0.68
CA LYS A 122 -12.91 -28.20 0.46
C LYS A 122 -12.00 -27.57 1.52
N ARG A 123 -12.55 -26.75 2.41
CA ARG A 123 -11.82 -26.03 3.46
C ARG A 123 -12.57 -25.98 4.79
N GLU A 124 -13.25 -27.07 5.15
CA GLU A 124 -13.99 -27.17 6.42
C GLU A 124 -13.13 -26.88 7.64
N PHE A 125 -11.84 -27.25 7.59
CA PHE A 125 -10.85 -26.94 8.63
C PHE A 125 -10.65 -25.44 8.90
N THR A 126 -11.13 -24.57 8.00
CA THR A 126 -11.11 -23.11 8.17
C THR A 126 -12.38 -22.57 8.83
N LEU A 127 -13.43 -23.37 8.99
CA LEU A 127 -14.71 -22.92 9.54
C LEU A 127 -14.67 -22.99 11.07
N VAL A 128 -14.11 -21.96 11.69
CA VAL A 128 -14.05 -21.85 13.16
C VAL A 128 -15.46 -21.71 13.71
N GLU A 129 -15.91 -22.66 14.51
CA GLU A 129 -17.19 -22.65 15.20
C GLU A 129 -17.06 -22.02 16.60
N GLY A 130 -18.11 -21.33 17.04
CA GLY A 130 -18.17 -20.73 18.37
C GLY A 130 -17.49 -19.37 18.50
N GLU A 131 -17.21 -18.98 19.74
CA GLU A 131 -16.54 -17.73 20.07
C GLU A 131 -15.03 -17.82 19.81
N VAL A 132 -14.48 -16.82 19.13
CA VAL A 132 -13.06 -16.70 18.82
C VAL A 132 -12.62 -15.24 18.92
N THR A 133 -11.37 -15.04 19.33
CA THR A 133 -10.70 -13.74 19.29
C THR A 133 -9.81 -13.67 18.05
N VAL A 134 -10.08 -12.69 17.20
CA VAL A 134 -9.45 -12.52 15.89
C VAL A 134 -8.61 -11.25 15.87
N PRO A 135 -7.27 -11.36 15.75
CA PRO A 135 -6.43 -10.20 15.51
C PRO A 135 -6.64 -9.69 14.09
N ALA A 136 -6.90 -8.39 13.96
CA ALA A 136 -7.18 -7.76 12.68
C ALA A 136 -6.61 -6.34 12.59
N ILE A 137 -6.71 -5.73 11.42
CA ILE A 137 -6.51 -4.29 11.21
C ILE A 137 -7.79 -3.67 10.67
N LEU A 138 -8.11 -2.47 11.15
CA LEU A 138 -9.19 -1.65 10.65
C LEU A 138 -8.88 -1.18 9.22
N ARG A 139 -9.87 -1.27 8.34
CA ARG A 139 -9.80 -0.81 6.96
C ARG A 139 -11.05 -0.02 6.57
N PHE A 140 -10.85 1.07 5.86
CA PHE A 140 -11.90 1.83 5.20
C PHE A 140 -12.30 1.19 3.86
N PRO A 141 -13.52 1.47 3.36
CA PRO A 141 -14.01 0.97 2.08
C PRO A 141 -13.00 1.18 0.95
N GLY A 142 -12.79 0.15 0.16
CA GLY A 142 -11.87 0.18 -0.97
C GLY A 142 -12.29 1.23 -1.99
N LYS A 143 -11.31 1.91 -2.59
CA LYS A 143 -11.52 2.76 -3.76
C LYS A 143 -11.22 1.94 -5.01
N LYS A 144 -12.19 1.85 -5.92
CA LYS A 144 -11.99 1.14 -7.19
C LYS A 144 -10.96 1.87 -8.06
N GLY A 145 -10.13 1.10 -8.77
CA GLY A 145 -9.26 1.63 -9.81
C GLY A 145 -10.04 1.94 -11.09
N TYR A 146 -9.43 2.68 -12.02
CA TYR A 146 -10.07 3.08 -13.28
C TYR A 146 -10.51 1.90 -14.15
N PHE A 147 -9.76 0.78 -14.11
CA PHE A 147 -10.02 -0.43 -14.89
C PHE A 147 -10.64 -1.57 -14.06
N VAL A 148 -11.09 -1.27 -12.83
CA VAL A 148 -11.75 -2.26 -11.98
C VAL A 148 -13.26 -2.19 -12.25
N PRO A 149 -13.91 -3.30 -12.64
CA PRO A 149 -15.36 -3.34 -12.81
C PRO A 149 -16.13 -2.97 -11.54
N GLU A 150 -17.42 -2.66 -11.70
CA GLU A 150 -18.33 -2.53 -10.56
C GLU A 150 -18.59 -3.91 -9.94
N ASN A 151 -18.96 -3.92 -8.65
CA ASN A 151 -19.43 -5.14 -8.01
C ASN A 151 -20.76 -5.57 -8.65
N GLU A 152 -20.95 -6.88 -8.82
CA GLU A 152 -22.19 -7.51 -9.28
C GLU A 152 -22.66 -8.53 -8.23
N PRO A 153 -23.33 -8.06 -7.16
CA PRO A 153 -23.72 -8.89 -6.03
C PRO A 153 -24.58 -10.09 -6.42
N GLU A 154 -25.56 -9.88 -7.31
CA GLU A 154 -26.48 -10.92 -7.80
C GLU A 154 -25.77 -12.07 -8.53
N ASN A 155 -24.60 -11.79 -9.11
CA ASN A 155 -23.76 -12.77 -9.80
C ASN A 155 -22.62 -13.29 -8.91
N GLY A 156 -22.51 -12.82 -7.67
CA GLY A 156 -21.44 -13.18 -6.73
C GLY A 156 -20.06 -12.59 -7.09
N PHE A 157 -19.99 -11.59 -7.97
CA PHE A 157 -18.71 -10.97 -8.35
C PHE A 157 -18.43 -9.70 -7.55
N TRP A 158 -17.46 -9.79 -6.64
CA TRP A 158 -17.01 -8.66 -5.83
C TRP A 158 -15.58 -8.29 -6.19
N PHE A 159 -15.34 -7.09 -6.72
CA PHE A 159 -14.02 -6.61 -7.13
C PHE A 159 -13.40 -5.66 -6.10
N THR A 160 -14.23 -4.88 -5.41
CA THR A 160 -13.82 -3.91 -4.38
C THR A 160 -14.59 -4.14 -3.09
N VAL A 161 -13.90 -4.16 -1.95
CA VAL A 161 -14.55 -4.33 -0.64
C VAL A 161 -15.27 -3.03 -0.29
N VAL A 162 -16.59 -3.03 -0.47
CA VAL A 162 -17.48 -1.91 -0.12
C VAL A 162 -18.47 -2.44 0.93
N PRO A 163 -18.21 -2.23 2.23
CA PRO A 163 -18.99 -2.85 3.30
C PRO A 163 -20.49 -2.57 3.20
N SER A 164 -20.89 -1.34 2.89
CA SER A 164 -22.30 -0.98 2.68
C SER A 164 -23.02 -1.85 1.63
N GLN A 165 -22.35 -2.18 0.52
CA GLN A 165 -22.94 -3.02 -0.53
C GLN A 165 -23.05 -4.49 -0.08
N ILE A 166 -22.02 -5.01 0.58
CA ILE A 166 -22.00 -6.40 1.06
C ILE A 166 -23.04 -6.58 2.17
N VAL A 167 -23.11 -5.65 3.12
CA VAL A 167 -24.10 -5.63 4.22
C VAL A 167 -25.52 -5.62 3.67
N ALA A 168 -25.78 -4.78 2.65
CA ALA A 168 -27.08 -4.70 2.01
C ALA A 168 -27.45 -6.01 1.28
N HIS A 169 -26.52 -6.58 0.50
CA HIS A 169 -26.75 -7.82 -0.24
C HIS A 169 -26.99 -9.02 0.69
N LEU A 170 -26.25 -9.10 1.80
CA LEU A 170 -26.37 -10.19 2.79
C LEU A 170 -27.52 -9.99 3.79
N GLY A 171 -28.18 -8.82 3.79
CA GLY A 171 -29.28 -8.52 4.71
C GLY A 171 -28.88 -8.51 6.20
N LEU A 172 -27.69 -8.02 6.53
CA LEU A 172 -27.14 -8.11 7.91
C LEU A 172 -27.76 -7.12 8.91
N GLY A 173 -28.67 -6.25 8.47
CA GLY A 173 -29.41 -5.31 9.32
C GLY A 173 -28.59 -4.09 9.78
N GLU A 174 -29.21 -3.27 10.63
CA GLU A 174 -28.67 -1.95 11.04
C GLU A 174 -27.50 -2.02 12.01
N ARG A 175 -27.25 -3.18 12.63
CA ARG A 175 -26.12 -3.39 13.55
C ARG A 175 -24.80 -3.68 12.82
N ALA A 176 -24.84 -3.78 11.49
CA ALA A 176 -23.65 -4.02 10.69
C ALA A 176 -22.91 -2.72 10.36
N GLU A 177 -21.59 -2.74 10.58
CA GLU A 177 -20.70 -1.65 10.22
C GLU A 177 -20.60 -1.51 8.69
N THR A 178 -21.00 -0.36 8.17
CA THR A 178 -20.93 -0.05 6.74
C THR A 178 -19.79 0.89 6.36
N GLY A 179 -19.20 1.56 7.36
CA GLY A 179 -18.14 2.55 7.17
C GLY A 179 -16.73 1.99 7.24
N ILE A 180 -16.56 0.76 7.74
CA ILE A 180 -15.27 0.08 7.96
C ILE A 180 -15.43 -1.43 7.81
N TYR A 181 -14.31 -2.12 7.65
CA TYR A 181 -14.19 -3.58 7.75
C TYR A 181 -12.88 -3.96 8.44
N ALA A 182 -12.75 -5.20 8.87
CA ALA A 182 -11.53 -5.73 9.45
C ALA A 182 -10.79 -6.62 8.43
N ALA A 183 -9.46 -6.58 8.41
CA ALA A 183 -8.66 -7.59 7.71
C ALA A 183 -7.83 -8.35 8.72
N THR A 184 -7.92 -9.68 8.72
CA THR A 184 -7.11 -10.52 9.60
C THR A 184 -5.63 -10.29 9.34
N VAL A 185 -4.86 -10.36 10.42
CA VAL A 185 -3.41 -10.25 10.36
C VAL A 185 -2.77 -11.58 10.67
N ARG A 186 -1.75 -11.93 9.90
CA ARG A 186 -0.94 -13.10 10.17
C ARG A 186 0.03 -12.81 11.32
N THR A 187 -0.04 -13.61 12.37
CA THR A 187 0.77 -13.46 13.59
C THR A 187 1.95 -14.45 13.68
N SER A 188 2.01 -15.42 12.77
CA SER A 188 3.08 -16.42 12.69
C SER A 188 3.66 -16.54 11.27
N ASP A 189 4.80 -17.22 11.16
CA ASP A 189 5.41 -17.55 9.87
C ASP A 189 4.74 -18.74 9.18
N THR A 190 3.96 -19.54 9.92
CA THR A 190 3.16 -20.61 9.36
C THR A 190 2.07 -20.03 8.47
N ILE A 191 1.99 -20.51 7.23
CA ILE A 191 0.94 -20.11 6.30
C ILE A 191 -0.26 -21.02 6.52
N GLU A 192 -1.34 -20.42 7.00
CA GLU A 192 -2.65 -21.06 7.17
C GLU A 192 -3.64 -20.47 6.17
N LEU A 193 -4.66 -21.26 5.81
CA LEU A 193 -5.76 -20.79 4.96
C LEU A 193 -6.91 -20.28 5.84
N PRO A 194 -7.60 -19.20 5.45
CA PRO A 194 -7.22 -18.26 4.39
C PRO A 194 -5.94 -17.47 4.74
N ILE A 195 -5.12 -17.18 3.74
CA ILE A 195 -3.84 -16.50 3.93
C ILE A 195 -4.09 -15.03 4.27
N ALA A 196 -4.01 -14.71 5.57
CA ALA A 196 -4.15 -13.36 6.09
C ALA A 196 -3.02 -12.42 5.60
N ALA A 197 -3.27 -11.11 5.64
CA ALA A 197 -2.26 -10.12 5.28
C ALA A 197 -1.15 -10.06 6.35
N ARG A 198 0.09 -9.76 5.92
CA ARG A 198 1.18 -9.43 6.85
C ARG A 198 1.03 -7.98 7.32
N THR A 199 1.41 -7.72 8.57
CA THR A 199 1.56 -6.36 9.11
C THR A 199 2.88 -5.71 8.76
N GLU A 200 3.79 -6.43 8.11
CA GLU A 200 5.08 -5.91 7.64
C GLU A 200 4.98 -5.55 6.15
N THR A 201 5.32 -4.31 5.82
CA THR A 201 5.36 -3.85 4.44
C THR A 201 6.80 -3.86 3.91
N ASN A 202 7.24 -4.97 3.32
CA ASN A 202 8.48 -4.98 2.53
C ASN A 202 8.22 -4.37 1.14
N LEU A 203 7.92 -3.07 1.11
CA LEU A 203 7.73 -2.32 -0.13
C LEU A 203 9.08 -1.85 -0.64
N ARG A 204 9.49 -2.33 -1.82
CA ARG A 204 10.69 -1.84 -2.48
C ARG A 204 10.63 -0.31 -2.61
N ASN A 205 11.63 0.37 -2.03
CA ASN A 205 11.77 1.82 -2.08
C ASN A 205 13.06 2.19 -2.82
N SER A 206 12.98 2.34 -4.15
CA SER A 206 14.13 2.61 -5.01
C SER A 206 14.40 4.10 -5.25
N HIS A 207 13.63 4.99 -4.60
CA HIS A 207 13.71 6.43 -4.83
C HIS A 207 15.10 7.01 -4.52
N LEU A 208 15.81 6.47 -3.52
CA LEU A 208 17.19 6.85 -3.23
C LEU A 208 18.15 6.53 -4.39
N GLY A 209 18.06 5.33 -4.97
CA GLY A 209 18.90 4.93 -6.11
C GLY A 209 18.65 5.81 -7.34
N TYR A 210 17.40 6.20 -7.57
CA TYR A 210 17.07 7.17 -8.61
C TYR A 210 17.60 8.57 -8.31
N ALA A 211 17.49 9.05 -7.06
CA ALA A 211 18.05 10.34 -6.67
C ALA A 211 19.57 10.39 -6.92
N ILE A 212 20.31 9.34 -6.52
CA ILE A 212 21.75 9.19 -6.81
C ILE A 212 22.02 9.23 -8.31
N THR A 213 21.18 8.57 -9.10
CA THR A 213 21.30 8.56 -10.57
C THR A 213 21.16 9.97 -11.15
N TRP A 214 20.12 10.71 -10.76
CA TRP A 214 19.87 12.06 -11.28
C TRP A 214 20.95 13.06 -10.87
N TYR A 215 21.39 13.04 -9.62
CA TYR A 215 22.49 13.87 -9.18
C TYR A 215 23.83 13.44 -9.79
N GLY A 216 24.05 12.14 -10.00
CA GLY A 216 25.22 11.62 -10.70
C GLY A 216 25.31 12.13 -12.14
N ILE A 217 24.20 12.10 -12.88
CA ILE A 217 24.12 12.66 -14.24
C ILE A 217 24.30 14.18 -14.21
N ALA A 218 23.74 14.89 -13.22
CA ALA A 218 23.97 16.33 -13.06
C ALA A 218 25.45 16.67 -12.85
N CYS A 219 26.15 15.93 -11.97
CA CYS A 219 27.59 16.07 -11.74
C CYS A 219 28.40 15.76 -13.00
N ALA A 220 28.04 14.70 -13.75
CA ALA A 220 28.68 14.36 -15.01
C ALA A 220 28.49 15.46 -16.06
N LEU A 221 27.28 16.04 -16.18
CA LEU A 221 26.99 17.16 -17.08
C LEU A 221 27.86 18.38 -16.74
N ILE A 222 27.99 18.73 -15.45
CA ILE A 222 28.88 19.81 -15.00
C ILE A 222 30.33 19.49 -15.39
N GLY A 223 30.81 18.27 -15.13
CA GLY A 223 32.16 17.84 -15.45
C GLY A 223 32.48 17.94 -16.94
N VAL A 224 31.60 17.38 -17.79
CA VAL A 224 31.73 17.46 -19.26
C VAL A 224 31.67 18.89 -19.75
N TYR A 225 30.75 19.71 -19.21
CA TYR A 225 30.62 21.11 -19.58
C TYR A 225 31.89 21.91 -19.26
N LEU A 226 32.48 21.73 -18.07
CA LEU A 226 33.73 22.38 -17.68
C LEU A 226 34.92 21.88 -18.51
N ALA A 227 35.02 20.57 -18.74
CA ALA A 227 36.09 19.96 -19.55
C ALA A 227 36.05 20.48 -21.00
N PHE A 228 34.86 20.55 -21.60
CA PHE A 228 34.65 21.11 -22.94
C PHE A 228 35.11 22.58 -23.03
N HIS A 229 34.76 23.41 -22.04
CA HIS A 229 35.19 24.81 -22.02
C HIS A 229 36.69 24.98 -21.74
N HIS A 230 37.28 24.09 -20.93
CA HIS A 230 38.72 24.06 -20.71
C HIS A 230 39.47 23.71 -22.01
N GLN A 231 39.04 22.66 -22.71
CA GLN A 231 39.61 22.25 -24.00
C GLN A 231 39.45 23.34 -25.07
N ALA A 232 38.33 24.06 -25.08
CA ALA A 232 38.10 25.19 -25.97
C ALA A 232 38.90 26.46 -25.61
N GLY A 233 39.76 26.41 -24.58
CA GLY A 233 40.55 27.56 -24.10
C GLY A 233 39.70 28.66 -23.44
N ARG A 234 38.44 28.35 -23.09
CA ARG A 234 37.45 29.27 -22.52
C ARG A 234 37.38 29.21 -20.99
N LEU A 235 37.97 28.19 -20.38
CA LEU A 235 38.17 28.07 -18.94
C LEU A 235 39.66 27.91 -18.66
N ARG A 236 40.25 28.84 -17.90
CA ARG A 236 41.66 28.78 -17.48
C ARG A 236 41.77 28.96 -15.97
N PHE A 237 42.45 28.03 -15.32
CA PHE A 237 42.89 28.19 -13.93
C PHE A 237 44.26 28.88 -13.95
N GLY A 238 44.34 30.12 -13.45
CA GLY A 238 45.63 30.79 -13.30
C GLY A 238 46.52 30.00 -12.34
N ARG A 239 47.74 29.63 -12.76
CA ARG A 239 48.76 29.13 -11.84
C ARG A 239 49.01 30.22 -10.80
N GLY A 240 48.76 29.92 -9.52
CA GLY A 240 49.25 30.76 -8.43
C GLY A 240 50.77 30.82 -8.56
N GLY A 241 51.31 32.03 -8.67
CA GLY A 241 52.76 32.23 -8.65
C GLY A 241 53.32 31.83 -7.28
N ALA A 242 54.43 31.10 -7.31
CA ALA A 242 55.38 31.06 -6.21
C ALA A 242 56.11 32.42 -6.13
#